data_AF-A0A5C4QLJ0-F1
#
_entry.id   AF-A0A5C4QLJ0-F1
#
_cell.length_a   1.000
_cell.length_b   1.000
_cell.length_c   1.000
_cell.angle_alpha   90.00
_cell.angle_beta   90.00
_cell.angle_gamma   90.00
#
_symmetry.space_group_name_H-M   'P 1'
#
loop_
_entity.id
_entity.type
_entity.pdbx_description
1 polymer ?
#
loop_
_entity_poly.entity_id
_entity_poly.type
_entity_poly.pdbx_seq_one_letter_code
_entity_poly.pdbx_strand_id
1 'polypeptide(L)' 'MPWKTVSVMEQKICFIQAYLAKRTSKSELCKQFGISRPTGDKWIQRYHLNGLAGLSAFSRKPH' A
#
# COMPACT_ATOMS: atom_id res chain seq x y z
N MET A 1 -19.78 -16.62 9.15
CA MET A 1 -18.35 -16.35 9.41
C MET A 1 -18.00 -15.05 8.69
N PRO A 2 -17.68 -13.94 9.36
CA PRO A 2 -17.45 -12.68 8.67
C PRO A 2 -15.99 -12.66 8.26
N TRP A 3 -15.74 -13.04 7.01
CA TRP A 3 -14.41 -12.95 6.42
C TRP A 3 -14.05 -11.47 6.43
N LYS A 4 -13.01 -11.10 7.17
CA LYS A 4 -12.41 -9.77 7.08
C LYS A 4 -11.78 -9.68 5.70
N THR A 5 -12.57 -9.23 4.73
CA THR A 5 -12.09 -8.69 3.46
C THR A 5 -11.32 -7.44 3.83
N VAL A 6 -10.06 -7.60 4.26
CA VAL A 6 -9.14 -6.47 4.39
C VAL A 6 -9.13 -5.84 3.01
N SER A 7 -9.70 -4.65 2.91
CA SER A 7 -9.80 -4.00 1.62
C SER A 7 -8.37 -3.78 1.12
N VAL A 8 -8.15 -3.91 -0.19
CA VAL A 8 -6.85 -3.60 -0.82
C VAL A 8 -6.37 -2.20 -0.40
N MET A 9 -7.32 -1.31 -0.04
CA MET A 9 -7.03 -0.02 0.56
C MET A 9 -6.44 -0.08 1.97
N GLU A 10 -7.02 -0.84 2.89
CA GLU A 10 -6.46 -1.00 4.23
C GLU A 10 -5.04 -1.58 4.19
N GLN A 11 -4.78 -2.55 3.31
CA GLN A 11 -3.44 -3.11 3.16
C GLN A 11 -2.41 -2.06 2.69
N LYS A 12 -2.82 -1.16 1.78
CA LYS A 12 -1.99 -0.04 1.32
C LYS A 12 -1.73 1.00 2.41
N ILE A 13 -2.77 1.34 3.16
CA ILE A 13 -2.65 2.31 4.27
C ILE A 13 -1.69 1.76 5.33
N CYS A 14 -1.86 0.49 5.71
CA CYS A 14 -1.00 -0.17 6.69
C CYS A 14 0.46 -0.25 6.20
N PHE A 15 0.69 -0.52 4.91
CA PHE A 15 2.03 -0.49 4.31
C PHE A 15 2.68 0.90 4.43
N ILE A 16 1.95 1.97 4.09
CA ILE A 16 2.47 3.34 4.15
C ILE A 16 2.69 3.79 5.59
N GLN A 17 1.80 3.45 6.52
CA GLN A 17 2.00 3.73 7.94
C GLN A 17 3.27 3.05 8.48
N ALA A 18 3.49 1.78 8.13
CA ALA A 18 4.70 1.07 8.50
C ALA A 18 5.96 1.69 7.85
N TYR A 19 5.86 2.13 6.59
CA TYR A 19 6.95 2.86 5.91
C TYR A 19 7.28 4.19 6.61
N LEU A 20 6.26 4.97 6.98
CA LEU A 20 6.41 6.24 7.70
C LEU A 20 6.99 6.05 9.11
N ALA A 21 6.67 4.94 9.76
CA ALA A 21 7.24 4.59 11.06
C ALA A 21 8.76 4.34 10.98
N LYS A 22 9.35 4.21 9.78
CA LYS A 22 10.79 3.98 9.53
C LYS A 22 11.40 2.82 10.34
N ARG A 23 10.57 1.91 10.85
CA ARG A 23 11.02 0.77 11.69
C ARG A 23 11.72 -0.30 10.87
N THR A 24 11.39 -0.42 9.59
CA THR A 24 11.91 -1.44 8.68
C THR A 24 12.20 -0.83 7.31
N SER A 25 13.21 -1.38 6.64
CA SER A 25 13.57 -0.96 5.28
C SER A 25 12.49 -1.40 4.28
N LYS A 26 12.31 -0.64 3.18
CA LYS A 26 11.24 -0.90 2.20
C LYS A 26 11.23 -2.35 1.68
N SER A 27 12.41 -2.95 1.54
CA SER A 27 12.58 -4.34 1.07
C SER A 27 12.00 -5.36 2.03
N GLU A 28 12.21 -5.15 3.34
CA GLU A 28 11.66 -6.01 4.39
C GLU A 28 10.15 -5.83 4.47
N LEU A 29 9.69 -4.58 4.38
CA LEU A 29 8.29 -4.20 4.40
C LEU A 29 7.53 -4.81 3.20
N CYS A 30 8.11 -4.81 2.01
CA CYS A 30 7.53 -5.47 0.84
C CYS A 30 7.38 -6.98 1.05
N LYS A 31 8.37 -7.65 1.65
CA LYS A 31 8.29 -9.08 2.00
C LYS A 31 7.20 -9.35 3.04
N GLN A 32 7.12 -8.54 4.10
CA GLN A 32 6.11 -8.70 5.16
C GLN A 32 4.68 -8.55 4.62
N PHE A 33 4.47 -7.63 3.69
CA PHE A 33 3.17 -7.40 3.06
C PHE A 33 2.89 -8.31 1.85
N GLY A 34 3.84 -9.18 1.47
CA GLY A 34 3.71 -10.09 0.33
C GLY A 34 3.62 -9.38 -1.02
N ILE A 35 4.13 -8.14 -1.12
CA ILE A 35 4.11 -7.36 -2.36
C ILE A 35 5.49 -7.29 -3.01
N SER A 36 5.51 -7.17 -4.34
CA SER A 36 6.76 -6.93 -5.06
C SER A 36 7.33 -5.55 -4.72
N ARG A 37 8.66 -5.45 -4.63
CA ARG A 37 9.39 -4.16 -4.49
C ARG A 37 8.87 -3.03 -5.40
N PRO A 38 8.68 -3.24 -6.73
CA PRO A 38 8.16 -2.19 -7.61
C PRO A 38 6.73 -1.75 -7.26
N THR A 39 5.91 -2.60 -6.65
CA THR A 39 4.57 -2.24 -6.18
C THR A 39 4.65 -1.34 -4.95
N GLY A 40 5.53 -1.67 -4.01
CA GLY A 40 5.81 -0.84 -2.84
C GLY A 40 6.36 0.55 -3.23
N ASP A 41 7.31 0.60 -4.16
CA ASP A 41 7.83 1.88 -4.69
C ASP A 41 6.72 2.74 -5.32
N LYS A 42 5.82 2.14 -6.12
CA LYS A 42 4.67 2.86 -6.69
C LYS A 42 3.75 3.43 -5.62
N TRP A 43 3.49 2.69 -4.53
CA TRP A 43 2.63 3.16 -3.45
C TRP A 43 3.27 4.33 -2.71
N ILE A 44 4.56 4.23 -2.41
CA ILE A 44 5.35 5.31 -1.78
C ILE A 44 5.34 6.55 -2.68
N GLN A 45 5.67 6.40 -3.96
CA GLN A 45 5.67 7.51 -4.91
C GLN A 45 4.30 8.19 -5.00
N ARG A 46 3.20 7.42 -5.09
CA ARG A 46 1.84 7.97 -5.11
C ARG A 46 1.47 8.67 -3.81
N TYR A 47 1.90 8.12 -2.68
CA TYR A 47 1.72 8.75 -1.38
C TYR A 47 2.47 10.08 -1.29
N HIS A 48 3.70 10.17 -1.79
CA HIS A 48 4.43 11.43 -1.84
C HIS A 48 3.77 12.49 -2.74
N LEU A 49 3.13 12.08 -3.83
CA LEU A 49 2.47 13.00 -4.77
C LEU A 49 1.08 13.46 -4.31
N ASN A 50 0.26 12.56 -3.77
CA ASN A 50 -1.17 12.80 -3.50
C ASN A 50 -1.62 12.34 -2.11
N GLY A 51 -0.71 11.98 -1.22
CA GLY A 51 -1.02 11.45 0.11
C GLY A 51 -1.83 10.15 0.06
N LEU A 52 -2.70 9.95 1.07
CA LEU A 52 -3.58 8.78 1.15
C LEU A 52 -4.55 8.67 -0.05
N ALA A 53 -4.92 9.81 -0.66
CA ALA A 53 -5.77 9.82 -1.86
C ALA A 53 -5.09 9.14 -3.06
N GLY A 54 -3.75 9.20 -3.16
CA GLY A 54 -2.98 8.50 -4.20
C GLY A 54 -2.96 6.97 -4.07
N LEU A 55 -3.30 6.44 -2.89
CA LEU A 55 -3.41 5.00 -2.63
C LEU A 55 -4.79 4.45 -2.99
N SER A 56 -5.82 5.31 -2.92
CA SER A 56 -7.16 5.00 -3.39
C SER A 56 -7.06 4.42 -4.80
N ALA A 57 -7.67 3.25 -5.00
CA ALA A 57 -7.72 2.68 -6.32
C ALA A 57 -8.42 3.72 -7.19
N PHE A 58 -7.71 4.29 -8.17
CA PHE A 58 -8.37 4.66 -9.42
C PHE A 58 -9.07 3.39 -9.81
N SER A 59 -10.38 3.38 -9.54
CA SER A 59 -11.28 2.32 -9.90
C SER A 59 -10.90 1.97 -11.32
N ARG A 60 -10.39 0.75 -11.53
CA ARG A 60 -10.30 0.20 -12.88
C ARG A 60 -11.76 0.11 -13.30
N LYS A 61 -12.31 1.19 -13.87
CA LYS A 61 -13.42 1.09 -14.80
C LYS A 61 -12.86 0.22 -15.93
N PRO A 62 -13.30 -1.03 -16.09
CA PRO A 62 -13.23 -1.62 -17.41
C PRO A 62 -14.21 -0.80 -18.25
N HIS A 63 -13.71 -0.20 -19.33
CA HIS A 63 -14.60 0.21 -20.42
C HIS A 63 -14.91 -1.01 -21.28
#